data_AF-A0A3A4XWJ0-F1
#
_entry.id   AF-A0A3A4XWJ0-F1
#
_cell.length_a   1.000
_cell.length_b   1.000
_cell.length_c   1.000
_cell.angle_alpha   90.00
_cell.angle_beta   90.00
_cell.angle_gamma   90.00
#
_symmetry.space_group_name_H-M   'P 1'
#
loop_
_entity.id
_entity.type
_entity.pdbx_description
1 polymer ?
#
loop_
_entity_poly.entity_id
_entity_poly.type
_entity_poly.pdbx_seq_one_letter_code
_entity_poly.pdbx_strand_id
1 'polypeptide(L)'
;MANERVIVKASDEDLHFREMDRIKIEKMRAEAKKEAQAAYADAHKQHCFRCGTHSLVEVEFKDVHVDICVNEGCGAVHLDPGEMEKLLKAEGGVFGKIRNSVFSVFK
;
A
#
# COMPACT_ATOMS: atom_id res chain seq x y z
N MET A 1 -51.16 11.89 -32.76
CA MET A 1 -50.15 11.20 -33.60
C MET A 1 -49.47 10.18 -32.70
N ALA A 2 -49.68 8.88 -32.95
CA ALA A 2 -49.17 7.81 -32.10
C ALA A 2 -47.66 7.66 -32.29
N ASN A 3 -46.90 7.64 -31.20
CA ASN A 3 -45.45 7.49 -31.22
C ASN A 3 -45.12 5.98 -31.26
N GLU A 4 -44.94 5.45 -32.47
CA GLU A 4 -44.67 4.04 -32.71
C GLU A 4 -43.20 3.73 -32.38
N ARG A 5 -42.99 2.89 -31.36
CA ARG A 5 -41.64 2.46 -30.96
C ARG A 5 -41.22 1.30 -31.83
N VAL A 6 -40.29 1.56 -32.76
CA VAL A 6 -39.65 0.52 -33.57
C VAL A 6 -38.68 -0.28 -32.68
N ILE A 7 -38.94 -1.56 -32.50
CA ILE A 7 -38.06 -2.48 -31.77
C ILE A 7 -37.09 -3.12 -32.78
N VAL A 8 -35.86 -2.62 -32.82
CA VAL A 8 -34.80 -3.20 -33.64
C VAL A 8 -34.20 -4.40 -32.89
N LYS A 9 -34.24 -5.59 -33.50
CA LYS A 9 -33.56 -6.78 -32.97
C LYS A 9 -32.07 -6.68 -33.27
N ALA A 10 -31.23 -6.84 -32.26
CA ALA A 10 -29.77 -6.87 -32.43
C ALA A 10 -29.37 -8.09 -33.27
N SER A 11 -28.42 -7.91 -34.19
CA SER A 11 -27.84 -9.02 -34.96
C SER A 11 -26.89 -9.85 -34.08
N ASP A 12 -26.61 -11.09 -34.50
CA ASP A 12 -25.67 -11.96 -33.77
C ASP A 12 -24.25 -11.35 -33.70
N GLU A 13 -23.85 -10.61 -34.74
CA GLU A 13 -22.59 -9.87 -34.75
C GLU A 13 -22.58 -8.74 -33.71
N ASP A 14 -23.68 -7.98 -33.59
CA ASP A 14 -23.81 -6.92 -32.59
C ASP A 14 -23.68 -7.46 -31.15
N LEU A 15 -24.25 -8.64 -30.89
CA LEU A 15 -24.12 -9.30 -29.59
C LEU A 15 -22.67 -9.71 -29.31
N HIS A 16 -21.99 -10.28 -30.30
CA HIS A 16 -20.60 -10.67 -30.20
C HIS A 16 -19.67 -9.47 -29.95
N PHE A 17 -19.83 -8.37 -30.70
CA PHE A 17 -19.03 -7.17 -30.49
C PHE A 17 -19.28 -6.53 -29.12
N ARG A 18 -20.53 -6.52 -28.64
CA ARG A 18 -20.85 -6.03 -27.30
C ARG A 18 -20.19 -6.85 -26.19
N GLU A 19 -20.13 -8.16 -26.35
CA GLU A 19 -19.44 -9.03 -25.39
C GLU A 19 -17.93 -8.79 -25.41
N MET A 20 -17.32 -8.71 -26.60
CA MET A 20 -15.90 -8.39 -26.76
C MET A 20 -15.53 -7.03 -26.16
N ASP A 21 -16.36 -6.00 -26.40
CA ASP A 21 -16.17 -4.68 -25.82
C ASP A 21 -16.30 -4.70 -24.30
N ARG A 22 -17.26 -5.44 -23.75
CA ARG A 22 -17.41 -5.61 -22.29
C ARG A 22 -16.13 -6.19 -21.69
N ILE A 23 -15.62 -7.29 -22.26
CA ILE A 23 -14.39 -7.94 -21.79
C ILE A 23 -13.20 -6.98 -21.88
N LYS A 24 -13.09 -6.23 -22.97
CA LYS A 24 -12.01 -5.26 -23.17
C LYS A 24 -12.07 -4.12 -22.16
N ILE A 25 -13.26 -3.58 -21.90
CA ILE A 25 -13.48 -2.54 -20.89
C ILE A 25 -13.15 -3.05 -19.49
N GLU A 26 -13.57 -4.26 -19.14
CA GLU A 26 -13.26 -4.88 -17.85
C GLU A 26 -11.74 -5.07 -17.68
N LYS A 27 -11.06 -5.55 -18.72
CA LYS A 27 -9.60 -5.69 -18.72
C LYS A 27 -8.90 -4.35 -18.53
N MET A 28 -9.28 -3.32 -19.29
CA MET A 28 -8.71 -1.97 -19.16
C MET A 28 -8.94 -1.39 -17.76
N ARG A 29 -10.12 -1.59 -17.17
CA ARG A 29 -10.40 -1.13 -15.79
C ARG A 29 -9.56 -1.88 -14.77
N ALA A 30 -9.37 -3.18 -14.94
CA ALA A 30 -8.54 -3.99 -14.04
C ALA A 30 -7.07 -3.57 -14.13
N GLU A 31 -6.55 -3.31 -15.33
CA GLU A 31 -5.18 -2.80 -15.55
C GLU A 31 -5.00 -1.41 -14.94
N ALA A 32 -5.90 -0.46 -15.22
CA ALA A 32 -5.84 0.88 -14.64
C ALA A 32 -5.90 0.86 -13.10
N LYS A 33 -6.70 -0.04 -12.51
CA LYS A 33 -6.75 -0.22 -11.05
C LYS A 33 -5.43 -0.74 -10.49
N LYS A 34 -4.80 -1.71 -11.17
CA LYS A 34 -3.49 -2.25 -10.76
C LYS A 34 -2.41 -1.17 -10.83
N GLU A 35 -2.37 -0.39 -11.90
CA GLU A 35 -1.42 0.71 -12.06
C GLU A 35 -1.60 1.78 -10.99
N ALA A 36 -2.85 2.19 -10.71
CA ALA A 36 -3.15 3.15 -9.65
C ALA A 36 -2.74 2.63 -8.26
N GLN A 37 -2.99 1.34 -7.97
CA GLN A 37 -2.56 0.74 -6.71
C GLN A 37 -1.04 0.64 -6.60
N ALA A 38 -0.34 0.27 -7.67
CA ALA A 38 1.12 0.23 -7.69
C ALA A 38 1.72 1.62 -7.48
N ALA A 39 1.23 2.64 -8.20
CA ALA A 39 1.66 4.02 -8.04
C ALA A 39 1.41 4.55 -6.62
N TYR A 40 0.25 4.22 -6.03
CA TYR A 40 -0.04 4.58 -4.64
C TYR A 40 0.91 3.88 -3.67
N ALA A 41 1.12 2.57 -3.83
CA ALA A 41 2.05 1.82 -2.98
C ALA A 41 3.46 2.42 -3.07
N ASP A 42 3.96 2.68 -4.28
CA ASP A 42 5.29 3.25 -4.51
C ASP A 42 5.44 4.63 -3.88
N ALA A 43 4.45 5.51 -4.02
CA ALA A 43 4.46 6.81 -3.37
C ALA A 43 4.51 6.69 -1.83
N HIS A 44 3.86 5.68 -1.25
CA HIS A 44 3.71 5.54 0.20
C HIS A 44 4.74 4.64 0.90
N LYS A 45 5.65 3.99 0.15
CA LYS A 45 6.67 3.08 0.72
C LYS A 45 7.53 3.69 1.83
N GLN A 46 7.86 4.98 1.73
CA GLN A 46 8.73 5.67 2.69
C GLN A 46 8.00 6.72 3.54
N HIS A 47 6.68 6.62 3.62
CA HIS A 47 5.87 7.52 4.44
C HIS A 47 5.64 6.94 5.83
N CYS A 48 5.93 7.72 6.86
CA CYS A 48 5.58 7.34 8.22
C CYS A 48 4.05 7.26 8.38
N PHE A 49 3.51 6.10 8.75
CA PHE A 49 2.07 5.91 9.04
C PHE A 49 1.51 6.83 10.13
N ARG A 50 2.38 7.42 10.97
CA ARG A 50 1.95 8.31 12.04
C ARG A 50 1.87 9.78 11.60
N CYS A 51 2.91 10.34 10.98
CA CYS A 51 2.95 11.76 10.59
C CYS A 51 2.78 12.01 9.09
N GLY A 52 2.76 10.96 8.26
CA GLY A 52 2.61 11.06 6.82
C GLY A 52 3.77 11.79 6.13
N THR A 53 4.95 11.89 6.75
CA THR A 53 6.13 12.55 6.17
C THR A 53 7.12 11.51 5.63
N HIS A 54 7.84 11.86 4.57
CA HIS A 54 8.99 11.10 4.03
C HIS A 54 10.20 11.23 4.95
N SER A 55 10.17 10.55 6.09
CA SER A 55 11.19 10.69 7.13
C SER A 55 11.52 9.35 7.79
N LEU A 56 11.27 8.22 7.13
CA LEU A 56 11.67 6.90 7.62
C LEU A 56 13.14 6.64 7.30
N VAL A 57 13.89 6.19 8.30
CA VAL A 57 15.29 5.79 8.20
C VAL A 57 15.42 4.38 8.74
N GLU A 58 16.06 3.52 7.96
CA GLU A 58 16.34 2.13 8.34
C GLU A 58 17.56 2.08 9.26
N VAL A 59 17.41 1.43 10.41
CA VAL A 59 18.48 1.24 11.39
C VAL A 59 18.64 -0.25 11.67
N GLU A 60 19.85 -0.77 11.48
CA GLU A 60 20.17 -2.16 11.78
C GLU A 60 20.58 -2.32 13.25
N PHE A 61 19.87 -3.17 13.98
CA PHE A 61 20.20 -3.53 15.36
C PHE A 61 20.19 -5.04 15.55
N LYS A 62 21.38 -5.63 15.70
CA LYS A 62 21.59 -7.05 16.05
C LYS A 62 20.79 -8.02 15.15
N ASP A 63 20.92 -7.87 13.83
CA ASP A 63 20.23 -8.65 12.78
C ASP A 63 18.73 -8.36 12.57
N VAL A 64 18.24 -7.26 13.16
CA VAL A 64 16.89 -6.73 12.93
C VAL A 64 17.01 -5.35 12.29
N HIS A 65 16.44 -5.21 11.09
CA HIS A 65 16.28 -3.92 10.45
C HIS A 65 15.05 -3.27 11.09
N VAL A 66 15.05 -1.96 11.29
CA VAL A 66 13.93 -1.24 11.92
C VAL A 66 13.81 0.12 11.26
N ASP A 67 12.60 0.46 10.82
CA ASP A 67 12.33 1.75 10.19
C ASP A 67 11.87 2.77 11.25
N ILE A 68 12.58 3.90 11.34
CA ILE A 68 12.34 4.92 12.36
C ILE A 68 12.05 6.26 11.69
N CYS A 69 10.96 6.89 12.10
CA CYS A 69 10.57 8.21 11.61
C CYS A 69 11.34 9.34 12.33
N VAL A 70 12.30 9.97 11.64
CA VAL A 70 13.15 11.06 12.17
C VAL A 70 12.47 12.43 12.24
N ASN A 71 11.18 12.53 11.95
CA ASN A 71 10.45 13.80 12.04
C ASN A 71 10.31 14.25 13.50
N GLU A 72 10.56 15.53 13.75
CA GLU A 72 10.43 16.16 15.07
C GLU A 72 9.00 16.00 15.60
N GLY A 73 8.86 15.41 16.78
CA GLY A 73 7.55 15.15 17.41
C GLY A 73 6.85 13.86 16.98
N CYS A 74 7.36 13.11 15.98
CA CYS A 74 6.78 11.83 15.58
C CYS A 74 7.48 10.62 16.22
N GLY A 75 8.78 10.43 15.96
CA GLY A 75 9.60 9.35 16.54
C GLY A 75 9.01 7.94 16.41
N ALA A 76 8.18 7.70 15.39
CA ALA A 76 7.47 6.43 15.23
C ALA A 76 8.43 5.33 14.78
N VAL A 77 8.26 4.13 15.35
CA VAL A 77 9.04 2.94 14.99
C VAL A 77 8.13 1.98 14.24
N HIS A 78 8.56 1.58 13.07
CA HIS A 78 7.89 0.66 12.16
C HIS A 78 8.67 -0.65 12.20
N LEU A 79 7.95 -1.72 12.55
CA LEU A 79 8.51 -3.05 12.71
C LEU A 79 7.65 -4.01 11.90
N ASP A 80 8.28 -4.73 10.98
CA ASP A 80 7.60 -5.75 10.21
C ASP A 80 7.35 -7.01 11.05
N PRO A 81 6.34 -7.84 10.71
CA PRO A 81 6.02 -9.05 11.48
C PRO A 81 7.21 -9.99 11.66
N GLY A 82 8.07 -10.13 10.65
CA GLY A 82 9.29 -10.95 10.72
C GLY A 82 10.39 -10.38 11.63
N GLU A 83 10.46 -9.05 11.73
CA GLU A 83 11.36 -8.34 12.66
C GLU A 83 10.88 -8.49 14.09
N MET A 84 9.56 -8.39 14.29
CA MET A 84 8.93 -8.61 15.58
C MET A 84 9.16 -10.03 16.11
N GLU A 85 9.05 -11.05 15.25
CA GLU A 85 9.35 -12.43 15.64
C GLU A 85 10.81 -12.64 16.06
N LYS A 86 11.77 -12.00 15.38
CA LYS A 86 13.19 -12.04 15.76
C LYS A 86 13.41 -11.36 17.12
N LEU A 87 12.76 -10.21 17.36
CA LEU A 87 12.84 -9.49 18.63
C LEU A 87 12.16 -10.23 19.78
N LEU A 88 11.02 -10.88 19.53
CA LEU A 88 10.30 -11.68 20.53
C LEU A 88 11.07 -12.95 20.89
N LYS A 89 11.72 -13.60 19.92
CA LYS A 89 12.63 -14.74 20.15
C LYS A 89 13.90 -14.34 20.91
N ALA A 90 14.31 -13.08 20.82
CA ALA A 90 15.46 -12.53 21.57
C ALA A 90 15.14 -12.12 23.03
N GLU A 91 13.88 -12.30 23.47
CA GLU A 91 13.36 -12.26 24.85
C GLU A 91 13.49 -10.95 25.67
N GLY A 92 12.33 -10.55 26.23
CA GLY A 92 12.17 -10.06 27.61
C GLY A 92 12.65 -8.66 28.01
N GLY A 93 13.63 -8.06 27.33
CA GLY A 93 14.23 -6.78 27.76
C GLY A 93 14.72 -5.85 26.65
N VAL A 94 14.63 -6.28 25.39
CA VAL A 94 15.19 -5.56 24.24
C VAL A 94 14.31 -4.35 23.84
N PHE A 95 12.99 -4.44 24.03
CA PHE A 95 12.05 -3.34 23.74
C PHE A 95 12.42 -2.03 24.46
N GLY A 96 12.86 -2.12 25.72
CA GLY A 96 13.30 -0.95 26.50
C GLY A 96 14.62 -0.35 25.99
N LYS A 97 15.52 -1.18 25.45
CA LYS A 97 16.82 -0.73 24.90
C LYS A 97 16.70 -0.14 23.51
N ILE A 98 15.83 -0.70 22.67
CA ILE A 98 15.47 -0.11 21.37
C ILE A 98 14.84 1.25 21.63
N ARG A 99 13.85 1.35 22.53
CA ARG A 99 13.28 2.64 22.94
C ARG A 99 14.38 3.62 23.32
N ASN A 100 15.24 3.29 24.27
CA ASN A 100 16.29 4.23 24.71
C ASN A 100 17.30 4.59 23.61
N SER A 101 17.66 3.66 22.72
CA SER A 101 18.60 3.93 21.62
C SER A 101 17.95 4.81 20.56
N VAL A 102 16.69 4.54 20.21
CA VAL A 102 15.89 5.36 19.31
C VAL A 102 15.71 6.77 19.89
N PHE A 103 15.27 6.89 21.14
CA PHE A 103 15.12 8.20 21.81
C PHE A 103 16.45 8.95 22.00
N SER A 104 17.61 8.28 22.00
CA SER A 104 18.91 8.94 22.06
C SER A 104 19.32 9.62 20.74
N VAL A 105 18.77 9.16 19.62
CA VAL A 105 18.95 9.78 18.29
C VAL A 105 18.09 11.04 18.14
N PHE A 106 16.99 11.16 18.91
CA PHE A 106 16.13 12.35 18.95
C PHE A 106 16.54 13.39 20.01
N LYS A 107 17.79 13.39 20.46
CA LYS A 107 18.31 14.37 21.44
C LYS A 107 19.00 15.54 20.78
#